data_AF-A0A920PCS8-F1
#
_entry.id   AF-A0A920PCS8-F1
#
_cell.length_a   1.000
_cell.length_b   1.000
_cell.length_c   1.000
_cell.angle_alpha   90.00
_cell.angle_beta   90.00
_cell.angle_gamma   90.00
#
_symmetry.space_group_name_H-M   'P 1'
#
loop_
_entity.id
_entity.type
_entity.pdbx_description
1 polymer ?
#
loop_
_entity_poly.entity_id
_entity_poly.type
_entity_poly.pdbx_seq_one_letter_code
_entity_poly.pdbx_strand_id
1 'polypeptide(L)' 'MIIIDSVVRLIPGVINNIESALTDSFANDLLDSPYYTQPRDIEGLSVPEVLLSGNHEEIDKWKQDFREKKNERKAS' A
#
# COMPACT_ATOMS: atom_id res chain seq x y z
N MET A 1 24.45 1.80 5.01
CA MET A 1 23.76 3.02 5.48
C MET A 1 22.28 2.70 5.65
N ILE A 2 21.93 1.87 6.63
CA ILE A 2 20.55 1.38 6.85
C ILE A 2 20.06 1.87 8.21
N ILE A 3 20.88 1.67 9.25
CA ILE A 3 20.57 2.07 10.63
C ILE A 3 20.30 3.58 10.74
N ILE A 4 21.13 4.41 10.11
CA ILE A 4 21.00 5.88 10.19
C ILE A 4 19.69 6.36 9.54
N ASP A 5 19.32 5.82 8.38
CA ASP A 5 18.06 6.19 7.70
C ASP A 5 16.84 5.80 8.54
N SER A 6 16.85 4.60 9.14
CA SER A 6 15.75 4.13 10.02
C SER A 6 15.56 5.00 11.26
N VAL A 7 16.66 5.46 11.89
CA VAL A 7 16.59 6.29 13.11
C VAL A 7 16.11 7.70 12.78
N VAL A 8 16.55 8.29 11.67
CA VAL A 8 16.19 9.66 11.28
C VAL A 8 14.70 9.78 10.91
N ARG A 9 14.09 8.74 10.34
CA ARG A 9 12.64 8.71 10.03
C ARG A 9 11.73 8.76 11.26
N LEU A 10 12.25 8.40 12.44
CA LEU A 10 11.50 8.42 13.70
C LEU A 10 11.55 9.78 14.41
N ILE A 11 12.33 10.74 13.90
CA ILE A 11 12.45 12.07 14.50
C ILE A 11 11.21 12.92 14.15
N PRO A 12 10.46 13.43 15.15
CA PRO A 12 9.31 14.29 14.92
C PRO A 12 9.70 15.53 14.12
N GLY A 13 9.02 15.79 13.00
CA GLY A 13 9.29 16.93 12.10
C GLY A 13 10.10 16.60 10.85
N VAL A 14 10.66 15.40 10.72
CA VAL A 14 11.33 14.94 9.48
C VAL A 14 10.34 14.33 8.49
N ILE A 15 9.25 13.72 8.99
CA ILE A 15 8.16 13.17 8.17
C ILE A 15 6.86 13.88 8.60
N ASN A 16 6.27 14.66 7.71
CA ASN A 16 4.99 15.36 7.96
C ASN A 16 3.76 14.42 7.94
N ASN A 17 3.96 13.12 7.68
CA ASN A 17 2.88 12.15 7.51
C ASN A 17 3.21 10.79 8.15
N ILE A 18 3.59 10.80 9.43
CA ILE A 18 3.96 9.60 10.20
C ILE A 18 2.77 8.62 10.29
N GLU A 19 1.53 9.12 10.29
CA GLU A 19 0.33 8.26 10.29
C GLU A 19 0.25 7.36 9.05
N SER A 20 0.58 7.87 7.86
CA SER A 20 0.63 7.03 6.66
C SER A 20 1.70 5.95 6.76
N ALA A 21 2.89 6.29 7.27
CA ALA A 21 4.01 5.34 7.40
C ALA A 21 3.78 4.23 8.44
N LEU A 22 3.03 4.54 9.51
CA LEU A 22 2.66 3.55 10.54
C LEU A 22 1.59 2.58 10.02
N THR A 23 0.68 3.06 9.18
CA THR A 23 -0.46 2.26 8.69
C THR A 23 -0.09 1.36 7.49
N ASP A 24 0.92 1.73 6.69
CA ASP A 24 1.21 1.12 5.38
C ASP A 24 1.97 -0.22 5.42
N SER A 25 2.78 -0.53 6.43
CA SER A 25 3.69 -1.69 6.31
C SER A 25 4.08 -2.42 7.59
N PHE A 26 3.83 -1.86 8.78
CA PHE A 26 4.26 -2.48 10.05
C PHE A 26 3.12 -2.82 10.99
N ALA A 27 1.89 -2.35 10.71
CA ALA A 27 0.76 -2.50 11.61
C ALA A 27 0.02 -3.83 11.47
N ASN A 28 0.14 -4.53 10.34
CA ASN A 28 -0.50 -5.81 10.13
C ASN A 28 0.44 -6.71 9.33
N ASP A 29 0.53 -7.98 9.70
CA ASP A 29 1.36 -9.04 9.10
C ASP A 29 0.93 -9.40 7.64
N LEU A 30 0.24 -8.48 6.96
CA LEU A 30 -0.30 -8.61 5.62
C LEU A 30 0.51 -7.75 4.65
N LEU A 31 0.92 -8.34 3.53
CA LEU A 31 1.55 -7.57 2.46
C LEU A 31 0.58 -6.53 1.91
N ASP A 32 1.09 -5.34 1.64
CA ASP A 32 0.29 -4.24 1.13
C ASP A 32 -0.25 -4.48 -0.30
N SER A 33 -1.34 -3.77 -0.61
CA SER A 33 -2.01 -3.72 -1.90
C SER A 33 -1.18 -2.97 -2.95
N PRO A 34 -1.35 -3.24 -4.26
CA PRO A 34 -0.55 -2.59 -5.28
C PRO A 34 -1.06 -1.17 -5.52
N TYR A 35 -0.12 -0.25 -5.70
CA TYR A 35 -0.36 1.15 -5.94
C TYR A 35 -0.41 1.46 -7.43
N TYR A 36 -1.39 2.25 -7.84
CA TYR A 36 -1.54 2.71 -9.21
C TYR A 36 -1.50 4.23 -9.25
N THR A 37 -0.88 4.76 -10.30
CA THR A 37 -0.81 6.20 -10.59
C THR A 37 -1.08 6.42 -12.07
N GLN A 38 -1.13 7.68 -12.49
CA GLN A 38 -1.31 8.02 -13.91
C GLN A 38 -0.07 7.62 -14.74
N PRO A 39 -0.24 7.24 -16.02
CA PRO A 39 -1.49 7.10 -16.77
C PRO A 39 -2.28 5.81 -16.45
N ARG A 40 -3.58 5.80 -16.77
CA ARG A 40 -4.51 4.70 -16.42
C ARG A 40 -4.20 3.36 -17.11
N ASP A 41 -3.45 3.40 -18.20
CA ASP A 41 -3.03 2.23 -18.97
C ASP A 41 -1.55 2.37 -19.29
N ILE A 42 -0.75 1.42 -18.83
CA ILE A 42 0.68 1.35 -19.14
C ILE A 42 0.95 -0.02 -19.73
N GLU A 43 1.33 -0.08 -21.00
CA GLU A 43 1.77 -1.33 -21.67
C GLU A 43 0.77 -2.51 -21.56
N GLY A 44 -0.53 -2.22 -21.54
CA GLY A 44 -1.60 -3.23 -21.40
C GLY A 44 -1.95 -3.59 -19.96
N LEU A 45 -1.32 -2.94 -18.97
CA LEU A 45 -1.73 -2.99 -17.57
C LEU A 45 -2.69 -1.83 -17.28
N SER A 46 -3.99 -2.15 -17.25
CA SER A 46 -5.05 -1.21 -16.91
C SER A 46 -5.24 -1.10 -15.40
N VAL A 47 -5.45 0.11 -14.90
CA VAL A 47 -5.87 0.33 -13.52
C VAL A 47 -7.22 -0.35 -13.27
N PRO A 48 -7.37 -1.17 -12.21
CA PRO A 48 -8.64 -1.79 -11.86
C PRO A 48 -9.79 -0.78 -11.78
N GLU A 49 -10.93 -1.08 -12.38
CA GLU A 49 -12.09 -0.17 -12.41
C GLU A 49 -12.55 0.26 -11.01
N VAL A 50 -12.43 -0.62 -10.01
CA VAL A 50 -12.73 -0.30 -8.61
C VAL A 50 -11.88 0.87 -8.08
N LEU A 51 -10.63 1.00 -8.51
CA LEU A 51 -9.76 2.11 -8.15
C LEU A 51 -10.07 3.40 -8.93
N LEU A 52 -10.81 3.29 -10.04
CA LEU A 52 -11.29 4.42 -10.83
C LEU A 52 -12.69 4.89 -10.40
N SER A 53 -13.42 4.05 -9.66
CA SER A 53 -14.82 4.31 -9.25
C SER A 53 -14.97 5.46 -8.24
N GLY A 54 -13.91 5.82 -7.53
CA GLY A 54 -13.95 6.79 -6.43
C GLY A 54 -14.71 6.30 -5.19
N ASN A 55 -15.17 5.04 -5.18
CA ASN A 55 -15.87 4.46 -4.03
C ASN A 55 -14.86 3.93 -3.01
N HIS A 56 -14.63 4.71 -1.95
CA HIS A 56 -13.69 4.35 -0.88
C HIS A 56 -14.00 3.00 -0.23
N GLU A 57 -15.28 2.64 -0.03
CA GLU A 57 -15.65 1.38 0.60
C GLU A 57 -15.29 0.17 -0.27
N GLU A 58 -15.55 0.26 -1.58
CA GLU A 58 -15.21 -0.80 -2.53
C GLU A 58 -13.71 -0.91 -2.76
N ILE A 59 -12.99 0.22 -2.72
CA ILE A 59 -11.53 0.25 -2.77
C ILE A 59 -10.95 -0.46 -1.54
N ASP A 60 -11.48 -0.22 -0.34
CA ASP A 60 -10.98 -0.83 0.88
C ASP A 60 -11.25 -2.35 0.92
N LYS A 61 -12.43 -2.78 0.47
CA LYS A 61 -12.74 -4.21 0.28
C LYS A 61 -11.80 -4.87 -0.73
N TRP A 62 -11.57 -4.23 -1.86
CA TRP A 62 -10.65 -4.73 -2.89
C TRP A 62 -9.22 -4.82 -2.36
N LYS A 63 -8.75 -3.82 -1.61
CA LYS A 63 -7.43 -3.86 -0.97
C LYS A 63 -7.35 -5.03 0.00
N GLN A 64 -8.36 -5.26 0.84
CA GLN A 64 -8.39 -6.38 1.78
C GLN A 64 -8.34 -7.74 1.08
N ASP A 65 -9.19 -7.98 0.08
CA ASP A 65 -9.21 -9.23 -0.72
C ASP A 65 -7.85 -9.48 -1.40
N PHE A 66 -7.19 -8.42 -1.90
CA PHE A 66 -5.86 -8.54 -2.48
C PHE A 66 -4.81 -8.97 -1.45
N ARG A 67 -4.86 -8.41 -0.23
CA ARG A 67 -3.96 -8.77 0.86
C ARG A 67 -4.10 -10.23 1.26
N GLU A 68 -5.33 -10.72 1.36
CA GLU A 68 -5.66 -12.11 1.71
C GLU A 68 -5.11 -13.08 0.63
N LYS A 69 -5.43 -12.84 -0.65
CA LYS A 69 -4.96 -13.67 -1.78
C LYS A 69 -3.43 -13.71 -1.91
N LYS A 70 -2.74 -12.63 -1.59
CA LYS A 70 -1.27 -12.56 -1.67
C LYS A 70 -0.59 -13.32 -0.55
N ASN A 71 -1.22 -13.38 0.62
CA ASN A 71 -0.72 -14.13 1.77
C ASN A 71 -0.83 -15.65 1.52
N GLU A 72 -1.96 -16.10 0.98
CA GLU A 72 -2.17 -17.51 0.60
C GLU A 72 -1.11 -18.02 -0.40
N ARG A 73 -0.70 -17.17 -1.36
CA ARG A 73 0.35 -17.50 -2.34
C ARG A 73 1.76 -17.60 -1.75
N LYS A 74 2.03 -17.01 -0.58
CA LYS A 74 3.33 -17.12 0.10
C LYS A 74 3.39 -18.31 1.07
N ALA A 75 2.23 -18.79 1.53
CA ALA A 75 2.14 -19.92 2.45
C ALA A 75 2.22 -21.29 1.75
N SER A 76 2.22 -21.32 0.41
CA SER A 76 2.37 -22.53 -0.41
C SER A 76 3.73 -22.59 -1.10
#